data_AF-X6P3L8-F1
#
_entry.id   AF-X6P3L8-F1
#
_cell.length_a   1.000
_cell.length_b   1.000
_cell.length_c   1.000
_cell.angle_alpha   90.00
_cell.angle_beta   90.00
_cell.angle_gamma   90.00
#
_symmetry.space_group_name_H-M   'P 1'
#
loop_
_entity.id
_entity.type
_entity.pdbx_description
1 polymer ?
#
loop_
_entity_poly.entity_id
_entity_poly.type
_entity_poly.pdbx_seq_one_letter_code
_entity_poly.pdbx_strand_id
1 'polypeptide(L)'
;FGSGGGSSSDGLEGGRGGGIIHIIIQQQLINHGLIRANGGFGDGDSDGLDGGGGGGSGGSILLEFSSSSSPISTSSSTPSLPQTLGSITCRGGRPRCNNFGGHGRIAIYGLSLTSQDIQHITPTPFHQLHKPSHT
;
A
#
# COMPACT_ATOMS: atom_id res chain seq x y z
N PHE A 1 -8.75 -2.79 -8.96
CA PHE A 1 -8.55 -2.11 -7.67
C PHE A 1 -7.92 -0.76 -7.97
N GLY A 2 -8.71 0.29 -7.93
CA GLY A 2 -8.35 1.62 -8.40
C GLY A 2 -9.65 2.35 -8.70
N SER A 3 -10.22 2.97 -7.68
CA SER A 3 -11.41 3.79 -7.85
C SER A 3 -10.95 5.15 -8.35
N GLY A 4 -11.31 5.50 -9.58
CA GLY A 4 -11.08 6.83 -10.13
C GLY A 4 -11.87 7.90 -9.36
N GLY A 5 -11.38 9.14 -9.39
CA GLY A 5 -12.08 10.29 -8.84
C GLY A 5 -13.35 10.60 -9.62
N GLY A 6 -14.37 11.11 -8.93
CA GLY A 6 -15.57 11.66 -9.55
C GLY A 6 -15.35 13.12 -9.96
N SER A 7 -16.11 13.59 -10.95
CA SER A 7 -16.13 14.99 -11.35
C SER A 7 -17.36 15.70 -10.77
N SER A 8 -17.24 16.97 -10.42
CA SER A 8 -18.39 17.80 -10.03
C SER A 8 -19.08 18.44 -11.25
N SER A 9 -20.30 18.91 -11.06
CA SER A 9 -21.04 19.70 -12.07
C SER A 9 -20.34 21.00 -12.47
N ASP A 10 -19.42 21.48 -11.63
CA ASP A 10 -18.70 22.75 -11.81
C ASP A 10 -17.40 22.57 -12.62
N GLY A 11 -17.18 21.37 -13.17
CA GLY A 11 -16.03 21.06 -14.02
C GLY A 11 -14.75 20.70 -13.26
N LEU A 12 -14.81 20.55 -11.94
CA LEU A 12 -13.65 20.17 -11.13
C LEU A 12 -13.42 18.66 -11.22
N GLU A 13 -12.20 18.27 -11.61
CA GLU A 13 -11.81 16.86 -11.65
C GLU A 13 -11.45 16.34 -10.25
N GLY A 14 -11.98 15.18 -9.90
CA GLY A 14 -11.53 14.44 -8.74
C GLY A 14 -10.17 13.79 -8.95
N GLY A 15 -9.51 13.48 -7.85
CA GLY A 15 -8.18 12.90 -7.83
C GLY A 15 -8.16 11.48 -8.39
N ARG A 16 -7.04 11.12 -9.00
CA ARG A 16 -6.87 9.82 -9.62
C ARG A 16 -6.67 8.73 -8.58
N GLY A 17 -7.29 7.58 -8.76
CA GLY A 17 -7.06 6.41 -7.89
C GLY A 17 -5.63 5.89 -7.99
N GLY A 18 -5.14 5.29 -6.91
CA GLY A 18 -3.87 4.56 -6.91
C GLY A 18 -3.96 3.24 -7.69
N GLY A 19 -2.82 2.77 -8.17
CA GLY A 19 -2.69 1.51 -8.90
C GLY A 19 -2.59 0.27 -8.01
N ILE A 20 -2.39 -0.89 -8.64
CA ILE A 20 -2.11 -2.15 -7.95
C ILE A 20 -0.66 -2.50 -8.16
N ILE A 21 0.04 -2.80 -7.08
CA ILE A 21 1.40 -3.33 -7.11
C ILE A 21 1.36 -4.72 -6.48
N HIS A 22 1.86 -5.71 -7.22
CA HIS A 22 2.08 -7.05 -6.71
C HIS A 22 3.57 -7.37 -6.84
N ILE A 23 4.24 -7.61 -5.72
CA ILE A 23 5.66 -7.95 -5.67
C ILE A 23 5.78 -9.36 -5.11
N ILE A 24 6.47 -10.22 -5.86
CA ILE A 24 6.82 -11.58 -5.45
C ILE A 24 8.31 -11.57 -5.10
N ILE A 25 8.63 -11.85 -3.84
CA ILE A 25 9.98 -11.85 -3.29
C ILE A 25 10.44 -13.29 -3.16
N GLN A 26 11.42 -13.68 -3.98
CA GLN A 26 11.95 -15.04 -3.98
C GLN A 26 13.14 -15.21 -3.01
N GLN A 27 13.88 -14.13 -2.74
CA GLN A 27 15.11 -14.18 -1.95
C GLN A 27 15.12 -13.12 -0.85
N GLN A 28 15.23 -11.85 -1.22
CA GLN A 28 15.40 -10.76 -0.27
C GLN A 28 14.76 -9.47 -0.77
N LEU A 29 14.17 -8.72 0.16
CA LEU A 29 13.77 -7.33 -0.01
C LEU A 29 14.57 -6.48 0.97
N ILE A 30 15.37 -5.56 0.43
CA ILE A 30 16.03 -4.49 1.20
C ILE A 30 15.49 -3.17 0.67
N ASN A 31 14.51 -2.60 1.38
CA ASN A 31 13.95 -1.29 1.07
C ASN A 31 14.25 -0.31 2.22
N HIS A 32 15.08 0.68 1.95
CA HIS A 32 15.29 1.84 2.83
C HIS A 32 14.47 3.06 2.40
N GLY A 33 13.70 2.94 1.32
CA GLY A 33 12.89 4.00 0.74
C GLY A 33 11.38 3.77 0.91
N LEU A 34 10.64 4.12 -0.14
CA LEU A 34 9.17 4.16 -0.13
C LEU A 34 8.60 3.36 -1.30
N ILE A 35 7.78 2.35 -0.98
CA ILE A 35 6.87 1.73 -1.95
C ILE A 35 5.52 2.40 -1.77
N ARG A 36 4.93 2.95 -2.85
CA ARG A 36 3.65 3.64 -2.75
C ARG A 36 2.71 3.35 -3.90
N ALA A 37 1.44 3.18 -3.56
CA ALA A 37 0.31 3.17 -4.48
C ALA A 37 -0.71 4.19 -3.97
N ASN A 38 -0.32 5.47 -3.87
CA ASN A 38 -1.19 6.51 -3.33
C ASN A 38 -2.15 7.04 -4.41
N GLY A 39 -3.30 7.54 -3.97
CA GLY A 39 -4.20 8.31 -4.81
C GLY A 39 -3.67 9.73 -5.04
N GLY A 40 -4.02 10.29 -6.20
CA GLY A 40 -3.71 11.67 -6.59
C GLY A 40 -4.70 12.68 -6.02
N PHE A 41 -4.31 13.94 -6.09
CA PHE A 41 -5.15 15.08 -5.76
C PHE A 41 -6.06 15.45 -6.93
N GLY A 42 -7.25 15.97 -6.62
CA GLY A 42 -8.16 16.59 -7.59
C GLY A 42 -7.92 18.10 -7.69
N ASP A 43 -8.65 18.76 -8.58
CA ASP A 43 -8.46 20.18 -8.90
C ASP A 43 -8.72 21.13 -7.72
N GLY A 44 -7.98 22.24 -7.69
CA GLY A 44 -8.11 23.28 -6.66
C GLY A 44 -7.41 22.94 -5.33
N ASP A 45 -6.44 22.02 -5.36
CA ASP A 45 -5.72 21.55 -4.16
C ASP A 45 -4.70 22.57 -3.60
N SER A 46 -4.47 23.69 -4.30
CA SER A 46 -3.44 24.66 -3.94
C SER A 46 -3.76 25.46 -2.68
N ASP A 47 -5.04 25.59 -2.30
CA ASP A 47 -5.47 26.66 -1.38
C ASP A 47 -6.19 26.17 -0.12
N GLY A 48 -6.39 24.86 0.05
CA GLY A 48 -7.04 24.30 1.26
C GLY A 48 -8.52 24.69 1.43
N LEU A 49 -9.15 25.22 0.39
CA LEU A 49 -10.56 25.62 0.40
C LEU A 49 -11.46 24.41 0.13
N ASP A 50 -12.58 24.34 0.87
CA ASP A 50 -13.59 23.27 0.84
C ASP A 50 -14.34 23.12 -0.51
N GLY A 51 -13.91 23.80 -1.57
CA GLY A 51 -14.57 23.83 -2.89
C GLY A 51 -13.89 23.01 -3.99
N GLY A 52 -12.74 22.39 -3.77
CA GLY A 52 -12.01 21.66 -4.82
C GLY A 52 -12.50 20.22 -5.06
N GLY A 53 -12.11 19.63 -6.20
CA GLY A 53 -12.44 18.22 -6.55
C GLY A 53 -11.91 17.21 -5.51
N GLY A 54 -12.68 16.17 -5.21
CA GLY A 54 -12.34 15.19 -4.15
C GLY A 54 -11.00 14.46 -4.38
N GLY A 55 -10.43 13.85 -3.36
CA GLY A 55 -9.18 13.08 -3.46
C GLY A 55 -9.40 11.68 -4.07
N GLY A 56 -8.43 11.20 -4.84
CA GLY A 56 -8.47 9.83 -5.38
C GLY A 56 -8.18 8.79 -4.31
N SER A 57 -8.81 7.62 -4.37
CA SER A 57 -8.55 6.53 -3.40
C SER A 57 -7.13 6.00 -3.52
N GLY A 58 -6.55 5.54 -2.41
CA GLY A 58 -5.32 4.76 -2.41
C GLY A 58 -5.48 3.44 -3.17
N GLY A 59 -4.36 2.96 -3.68
CA GLY A 59 -4.23 1.74 -4.47
C GLY A 59 -4.15 0.48 -3.61
N SER A 60 -3.50 -0.57 -4.12
CA SER A 60 -3.31 -1.79 -3.34
C SER A 60 -1.93 -2.38 -3.56
N ILE A 61 -1.28 -2.79 -2.47
CA ILE A 61 0.04 -3.43 -2.51
C ILE A 61 -0.08 -4.83 -1.93
N LEU A 62 0.36 -5.82 -2.70
CA LEU A 62 0.53 -7.20 -2.26
C LEU A 62 2.02 -7.54 -2.29
N LEU A 63 2.58 -7.94 -1.14
CA LEU A 63 3.91 -8.50 -1.04
C LEU A 63 3.80 -10.00 -0.71
N GLU A 64 4.43 -10.84 -1.51
CA GLU A 64 4.42 -12.29 -1.33
C GLU A 64 5.87 -12.80 -1.21
N PHE A 65 6.25 -13.23 -0.01
CA PHE A 65 7.54 -13.85 0.26
C PHE A 65 7.44 -15.36 0.06
N SER A 66 8.30 -15.90 -0.81
CA SER A 66 8.42 -17.34 -0.99
C SER A 66 8.95 -18.02 0.28
N SER A 67 8.64 -19.31 0.45
CA SER A 67 9.06 -20.09 1.62
C SER A 67 10.58 -20.06 1.84
N SER A 68 11.39 -20.06 0.77
CA SER A 68 12.86 -19.97 0.86
C SER A 68 13.39 -18.64 1.40
N SER A 69 12.61 -17.57 1.27
CA SER A 69 12.94 -16.24 1.81
C SER A 69 12.38 -15.99 3.22
N SER A 70 11.56 -16.92 3.72
CA SER A 70 10.85 -16.74 4.98
C SER A 70 11.69 -17.20 6.18
N PRO A 71 11.78 -16.42 7.27
CA PRO A 71 12.57 -16.77 8.45
C PRO A 71 12.07 -17.98 9.25
N ILE A 72 10.98 -18.62 8.81
CA ILE A 72 10.30 -19.71 9.54
C ILE A 72 10.40 -21.04 8.76
N SER A 73 11.37 -21.19 7.84
CA SER A 73 11.66 -22.48 7.20
C SER A 73 12.20 -23.47 8.25
N THR A 74 11.30 -24.23 8.87
CA THR A 74 11.59 -25.19 9.96
C THR A 74 12.26 -26.48 9.49
N SER A 75 12.66 -26.62 8.21
CA SER A 75 13.15 -27.90 7.69
C SER A 75 14.28 -27.84 6.65
N SER A 76 14.91 -26.71 6.36
CA SER A 76 16.13 -26.74 5.53
C SER A 76 17.09 -25.59 5.82
N SER A 77 18.38 -25.94 5.78
CA SER A 77 19.57 -25.24 6.23
C SER A 77 19.94 -23.95 5.47
N THR A 78 18.96 -23.21 4.92
CA THR A 78 19.20 -21.89 4.34
C THR A 78 19.04 -20.81 5.40
N PRO A 79 20.11 -20.03 5.72
CA PRO A 79 19.97 -18.90 6.62
C PRO A 79 18.95 -17.93 6.05
N SER A 80 17.95 -17.56 6.85
CA SER A 80 16.93 -16.61 6.44
C SER A 80 17.59 -15.26 6.18
N LEU A 81 17.55 -14.80 4.93
CA LEU A 81 18.06 -13.47 4.59
C LEU A 81 17.20 -12.43 5.33
N PRO A 82 17.81 -11.43 5.99
CA PRO A 82 17.07 -10.40 6.68
C PRO A 82 16.26 -9.59 5.67
N GLN A 83 15.00 -9.32 6.02
CA GLN A 83 14.09 -8.53 5.20
C GLN A 83 13.97 -7.12 5.77
N THR A 84 14.00 -6.11 4.92
CA THR A 84 13.78 -4.70 5.31
C THR A 84 12.69 -4.14 4.43
N LEU A 85 11.52 -3.86 5.01
CA LEU A 85 10.35 -3.41 4.26
C LEU A 85 10.36 -1.93 3.92
N GLY A 86 11.06 -1.10 4.71
CA GLY A 86 11.04 0.35 4.59
C GLY A 86 9.64 0.92 4.81
N SER A 87 9.35 2.04 4.15
CA SER A 87 8.00 2.63 4.19
C SER A 87 7.12 2.07 3.07
N ILE A 88 5.89 1.71 3.40
CA ILE A 88 4.89 1.25 2.43
C ILE A 88 3.62 2.06 2.61
N THR A 89 3.14 2.72 1.54
CA THR A 89 1.95 3.57 1.62
C THR A 89 0.92 3.33 0.53
N CYS A 90 -0.36 3.27 0.92
CA CYS A 90 -1.52 3.31 0.03
C CYS A 90 -2.53 4.33 0.56
N ARG A 91 -2.12 5.60 0.66
CA ARG A 91 -2.99 6.69 1.12
C ARG A 91 -3.86 7.21 -0.01
N GLY A 92 -5.07 7.67 0.31
CA GLY A 92 -5.86 8.43 -0.65
C GLY A 92 -5.36 9.88 -0.74
N GLY A 93 -5.78 10.57 -1.79
CA GLY A 93 -5.49 11.97 -2.02
C GLY A 93 -6.21 12.88 -1.02
N ARG A 94 -5.69 14.09 -0.88
CA ARG A 94 -6.23 15.19 -0.06
C ARG A 94 -6.48 14.86 1.42
N PRO A 95 -5.46 14.50 2.20
CA PRO A 95 -5.63 14.15 3.62
C PRO A 95 -6.04 15.32 4.54
N ARG A 96 -6.22 16.53 4.00
CA ARG A 96 -6.47 17.78 4.75
C ARG A 96 -7.84 18.41 4.47
N CYS A 97 -8.70 17.77 3.69
CA CYS A 97 -10.03 18.30 3.35
C CYS A 97 -11.13 17.26 3.62
N ASN A 98 -12.37 17.70 3.65
CA ASN A 98 -13.53 16.84 3.91
C ASN A 98 -13.76 15.77 2.82
N ASN A 99 -13.33 16.04 1.58
CA ASN A 99 -13.52 15.15 0.43
C ASN A 99 -12.29 14.27 0.17
N PHE A 100 -11.65 13.75 1.21
CA PHE A 100 -10.43 12.95 1.08
C PHE A 100 -10.68 11.58 0.43
N GLY A 101 -9.70 11.11 -0.32
CA GLY A 101 -9.74 9.78 -0.90
C GLY A 101 -9.56 8.71 0.18
N GLY A 102 -10.31 7.60 0.06
CA GLY A 102 -10.16 6.47 0.96
C GLY A 102 -8.75 5.87 0.92
N HIS A 103 -8.31 5.26 2.02
CA HIS A 103 -7.08 4.47 2.00
C HIS A 103 -7.23 3.20 1.16
N GLY A 104 -6.12 2.79 0.59
CA GLY A 104 -5.98 1.57 -0.16
C GLY A 104 -5.89 0.33 0.74
N ARG A 105 -5.25 -0.72 0.24
CA ARG A 105 -5.05 -1.98 0.99
C ARG A 105 -3.62 -2.47 0.86
N ILE A 106 -3.09 -3.00 1.95
CA ILE A 106 -1.76 -3.63 1.96
C ILE A 106 -1.94 -5.04 2.50
N ALA A 107 -1.42 -6.03 1.78
CA ALA A 107 -1.38 -7.43 2.19
C ALA A 107 0.05 -7.96 2.08
N ILE A 108 0.52 -8.65 3.12
CA ILE A 108 1.87 -9.21 3.18
C ILE A 108 1.78 -10.69 3.56
N TYR A 109 2.30 -11.57 2.70
CA TYR A 109 2.35 -13.01 2.93
C TYR A 109 3.78 -13.52 3.04
N GLY A 110 4.01 -14.56 3.84
CA GLY A 110 5.32 -15.23 3.92
C GLY A 110 6.35 -14.50 4.78
N LEU A 111 5.93 -13.50 5.56
CA LEU A 111 6.81 -12.74 6.45
C LEU A 111 6.10 -12.46 7.78
N SER A 112 6.80 -12.70 8.90
CA SER A 112 6.35 -12.24 10.22
C SER A 112 6.73 -10.77 10.38
N LEU A 113 5.76 -9.92 10.71
CA LEU A 113 5.98 -8.49 10.92
C LEU A 113 6.18 -8.20 12.40
N THR A 114 7.17 -7.37 12.71
CA THR A 114 7.30 -6.78 14.04
C THR A 114 6.39 -5.56 14.17
N SER A 115 6.11 -5.13 15.41
CA SER A 115 5.41 -3.88 15.67
C SER A 115 6.13 -2.67 15.06
N GLN A 116 7.48 -2.72 14.99
CA GLN A 116 8.28 -1.68 14.37
C GLN A 116 8.08 -1.64 12.85
N ASP A 117 8.00 -2.80 12.18
CA ASP A 117 7.71 -2.83 10.74
C ASP A 117 6.33 -2.23 10.44
N ILE A 118 5.32 -2.57 11.26
CA ILE A 118 3.95 -2.09 11.08
C ILE A 118 3.86 -0.57 11.21
N GLN A 119 4.69 0.07 12.05
CA GLN A 119 4.70 1.54 12.22
C GLN A 119 5.06 2.29 10.92
N HIS A 120 5.77 1.66 9.99
CA HIS A 120 6.17 2.27 8.72
C HIS A 120 5.24 1.93 7.54
N ILE A 121 4.13 1.24 7.82
CA ILE A 121 3.17 0.78 6.81
C ILE A 121 1.83 1.49 7.03
N THR A 122 1.28 2.11 5.98
CA THR A 122 -0.03 2.79 6.06
C THR A 122 -0.84 2.57 4.79
N PRO A 123 -2.07 2.03 4.85
CA PRO A 123 -2.81 1.63 6.06
C PRO A 123 -2.25 0.37 6.72
N THR A 124 -2.76 0.02 7.90
CA THR A 124 -2.39 -1.21 8.62
C THR A 124 -2.49 -2.42 7.69
N PRO A 125 -1.41 -3.21 7.52
CA PRO A 125 -1.42 -4.32 6.59
C PRO A 125 -2.20 -5.51 7.15
N PHE A 126 -2.93 -6.19 6.28
CA PHE A 126 -3.26 -7.59 6.51
C PHE A 126 -1.98 -8.42 6.35
N HIS A 127 -1.68 -9.33 7.27
CA HIS A 127 -0.48 -10.14 7.16
C HIS A 127 -0.71 -11.57 7.65
N GLN A 128 -0.15 -12.54 6.93
CA GLN A 128 -0.19 -13.96 7.27
C GLN A 128 1.10 -14.65 6.83
N LEU A 129 1.53 -15.68 7.56
CA LEU A 129 2.71 -16.45 7.18
C LEU A 129 2.47 -17.31 5.94
N HIS A 130 1.24 -17.75 5.71
CA HIS A 130 0.88 -18.58 4.58
C HIS A 130 -0.22 -17.89 3.78
N LYS A 131 -0.07 -17.89 2.46
CA LYS A 131 -1.15 -17.50 1.57
C LYS A 131 -2.22 -18.61 1.57
N PRO A 132 -3.51 -18.28 1.63
CA PRO A 132 -4.56 -19.29 1.51
C PRO A 132 -4.40 -20.04 0.19
N SER A 133 -4.32 -21.37 0.25
CA SER A 133 -4.42 -22.21 -0.94
C SER A 133 -5.87 -22.15 -1.43
N HIS A 134 -6.08 -21.63 -2.64
CA HIS A 134 -7.37 -21.79 -3.31
C HIS A 134 -7.54 -23.27 -3.66
N THR A 135 -8.38 -23.98 -2.90
CA THR A 135 -8.93 -25.29 -3.25
C THR A 135 -10.12 -25.14 -4.18
#